data_AF-M6D8Z4-F1
#
_entry.id   AF-M6D8Z4-F1
#
_cell.length_a   1.000
_cell.length_b   1.000
_cell.length_c   1.000
_cell.angle_alpha   90.00
_cell.angle_beta   90.00
_cell.angle_gamma   90.00
#
_symmetry.space_group_name_H-M   'P 1'
#
loop_
_entity.id
_entity.type
_entity.pdbx_description
1 polymer ?
#
loop_
_entity_poly.entity_id
_entity_poly.type
_entity_poly.pdbx_seq_one_letter_code
_entity_poly.pdbx_strand_id
1 'polypeptide(L)'
;MFTRMSIHREVLLSLSDRESFIIGFDSSFSSLLQPKEFDSSGCMKNFLQDPDFPILIRAYRSSLIRRYSISNLERYPELRVLPRSVIDTLLRYFLELLYPEYKGRVLLDGAFHSLAGFVHSPSKVFGLIGSLGAAAFGFGRHLGAAFKTGFAALNSYLTARHFETLMFEFTKDELRSGNDPEDPIVFDRILSRIPKKEADQFRKDIVKLFETLSNRELLNKIVLMMKTIVSKMEKKPKIYTSEDVEGIRLGLLILQKGEELFQGLSDSEMELILTSIDRIESDFFEDALKRNKRV
;
A
#
# COMPACT_ATOMS: atom_id res chain seq x y z
N MET A 1 12.13 -16.51 -41.43
CA MET A 1 11.17 -17.52 -40.93
C MET A 1 11.59 -17.86 -39.50
N PHE A 2 10.76 -17.48 -38.54
CA PHE A 2 10.79 -17.77 -37.09
C PHE A 2 12.10 -17.72 -36.29
N THR A 3 12.33 -16.61 -35.59
CA THR A 3 12.95 -16.63 -34.25
C THR A 3 12.43 -15.46 -33.43
N ARG A 4 11.26 -15.63 -32.82
CA ARG A 4 10.70 -14.67 -31.85
C ARG A 4 9.74 -15.41 -30.92
N MET A 5 10.29 -16.08 -29.91
CA MET A 5 9.55 -16.58 -28.74
C MET A 5 10.57 -17.26 -27.81
N SER A 6 11.22 -16.50 -26.92
CA SER A 6 11.87 -17.12 -25.76
C SER A 6 12.21 -16.19 -24.58
N ILE A 7 11.98 -14.88 -24.67
CA ILE A 7 12.39 -13.94 -23.59
C ILE A 7 11.30 -13.76 -22.52
N HIS A 8 10.03 -14.11 -22.80
CA HIS A 8 8.94 -13.94 -21.84
C HIS A 8 8.84 -15.04 -20.76
N ARG A 9 9.57 -16.15 -20.88
CA ARG A 9 9.49 -17.28 -19.94
C ARG A 9 10.53 -17.23 -18.81
N GLU A 10 11.69 -16.63 -19.04
CA GLU A 10 12.77 -16.59 -18.02
C GLU A 10 12.47 -15.66 -16.85
N VAL A 11 11.73 -14.56 -17.07
CA VAL A 11 11.32 -13.64 -15.98
C VAL A 11 10.24 -14.25 -15.08
N LEU A 12 9.37 -15.11 -15.63
CA LEU A 12 8.37 -15.85 -14.86
C LEU A 12 8.99 -17.02 -14.08
N LEU A 13 9.99 -17.70 -14.64
CA LEU A 13 10.68 -18.83 -13.99
C LEU A 13 11.62 -18.37 -12.86
N SER A 14 12.25 -17.19 -12.98
CA SER A 14 13.05 -16.61 -11.89
C SER A 14 12.22 -16.23 -10.65
N LEU A 15 10.90 -16.09 -10.79
CA LEU A 15 9.97 -15.83 -9.68
C LEU A 15 9.26 -17.10 -9.19
N SER A 16 9.24 -18.20 -9.96
CA SER A 16 8.66 -19.47 -9.51
C SER A 16 9.63 -20.37 -8.74
N ASP A 17 10.94 -20.25 -8.96
CA ASP A 17 11.94 -21.17 -8.37
C ASP A 17 12.53 -20.70 -7.02
N ARG A 18 11.78 -19.89 -6.26
CA ARG A 18 12.07 -19.62 -4.84
C ARG A 18 10.85 -19.86 -3.96
N GLU A 19 10.29 -21.06 -4.03
CA GLU A 19 9.50 -21.61 -2.94
C GLU A 19 10.42 -21.84 -1.72
N SER A 20 10.56 -20.83 -0.86
CA SER A 20 10.67 -20.94 0.61
C SER A 20 11.14 -19.61 1.22
N PHE A 21 10.26 -18.61 1.22
CA PHE A 21 10.14 -17.68 2.34
C PHE A 21 8.70 -17.19 2.40
N ILE A 22 7.79 -18.14 2.68
CA ILE A 22 6.42 -17.86 3.06
C ILE A 22 6.51 -16.87 4.23
N ILE A 23 5.92 -15.68 4.06
CA ILE A 23 5.61 -14.78 5.15
C ILE A 23 5.03 -15.66 6.25
N GLY A 24 5.74 -15.79 7.38
CA GLY A 24 5.28 -16.55 8.53
C GLY A 24 4.07 -15.86 9.18
N PHE A 25 2.95 -15.77 8.45
CA PHE A 25 1.64 -15.82 9.05
C PHE A 25 1.50 -17.24 9.58
N ASP A 26 1.79 -17.40 10.87
CA ASP A 26 1.60 -18.67 11.56
C ASP A 26 0.18 -19.20 11.29
N SER A 27 0.03 -20.52 11.21
CA SER A 27 -1.26 -21.20 11.02
C SER A 27 -2.31 -20.84 12.08
N SER A 28 -1.87 -20.30 13.22
CA SER A 28 -2.70 -19.69 14.27
C SER A 28 -3.35 -18.35 13.87
N PHE A 29 -2.85 -17.68 12.83
CA PHE A 29 -3.36 -16.40 12.30
C PHE A 29 -4.59 -16.59 11.40
N SER A 30 -4.66 -17.69 10.65
CA SER A 30 -5.80 -17.96 9.74
C SER A 30 -7.06 -18.43 10.45
N SER A 31 -6.96 -18.89 11.70
CA SER A 31 -8.10 -19.40 12.49
C SER A 31 -8.77 -18.33 13.37
N LEU A 32 -8.07 -17.22 13.64
CA LEU A 32 -8.56 -16.13 14.49
C LEU A 32 -9.32 -15.02 13.72
N LEU A 33 -9.21 -15.00 12.39
CA LEU A 33 -9.84 -13.99 11.52
C LEU A 33 -10.92 -14.61 10.64
N GLN A 34 -11.81 -15.43 11.23
CA GLN A 34 -13.06 -15.74 10.56
C GLN A 34 -13.90 -14.46 10.43
N PRO A 35 -14.34 -14.08 9.23
CA PRO A 35 -15.15 -12.89 9.05
C PRO A 35 -16.49 -13.09 9.76
N LYS A 36 -16.72 -12.35 10.85
CA LYS A 36 -18.08 -12.17 11.37
C LYS A 36 -18.78 -11.14 10.49
N GLU A 37 -19.94 -11.53 9.98
CA GLU A 37 -20.86 -10.63 9.28
C GLU A 37 -21.10 -9.38 10.13
N PHE A 38 -20.81 -8.21 9.58
CA PHE A 38 -21.18 -6.92 10.18
C PHE A 38 -21.85 -6.05 9.12
N ASP A 39 -23.13 -5.77 9.33
CA ASP A 39 -23.83 -4.60 8.82
C ASP A 39 -24.75 -4.06 9.93
N SER A 40 -24.74 -2.74 10.12
CA SER A 40 -25.91 -1.89 10.41
C SER A 40 -25.47 -0.46 10.78
N SER A 41 -24.74 0.23 9.89
CA SER A 41 -24.40 1.64 10.11
C SER A 41 -24.00 2.41 8.85
N GLY A 42 -24.79 2.32 7.76
CA GLY A 42 -24.80 3.36 6.72
C GLY A 42 -23.46 3.78 6.11
N CYS A 43 -22.49 2.87 6.02
CA CYS A 43 -21.16 3.08 5.46
C CYS A 43 -21.02 2.22 4.19
N MET A 44 -20.28 2.72 3.19
CA MET A 44 -20.11 2.14 1.84
C MET A 44 -20.15 0.60 1.83
N LYS A 45 -20.94 0.01 0.91
CA LYS A 45 -20.97 -1.44 0.64
C LYS A 45 -19.55 -2.00 0.75
N ASN A 46 -19.36 -3.00 1.60
CA ASN A 46 -18.05 -3.61 1.81
C ASN A 46 -17.64 -4.43 0.57
N PHE A 47 -17.21 -3.74 -0.48
CA PHE A 47 -16.81 -4.31 -1.77
C PHE A 47 -15.66 -5.30 -1.63
N LEU A 48 -14.95 -5.31 -0.49
CA LEU A 48 -13.97 -6.34 -0.21
C LEU A 48 -14.56 -7.74 -0.21
N GLN A 49 -15.83 -7.90 0.15
CA GLN A 49 -16.50 -9.21 0.18
C GLN A 49 -17.15 -9.56 -1.18
N ASP A 50 -17.09 -8.65 -2.16
CA ASP A 50 -17.62 -8.90 -3.49
C ASP A 50 -16.71 -9.91 -4.21
N PRO A 51 -17.24 -11.00 -4.78
CA PRO A 51 -16.44 -12.06 -5.40
C PRO A 51 -15.61 -11.57 -6.59
N ASP A 52 -15.97 -10.43 -7.19
CA ASP A 52 -15.24 -9.84 -8.31
C ASP A 52 -14.06 -8.98 -7.85
N PHE A 53 -14.02 -8.54 -6.59
CA PHE A 53 -12.97 -7.64 -6.09
C PHE A 53 -11.55 -8.22 -6.16
N PRO A 54 -11.31 -9.52 -5.89
CA PRO A 54 -10.01 -10.15 -6.12
C PRO A 54 -9.48 -9.98 -7.56
N ILE A 55 -10.36 -9.88 -8.56
CA ILE A 55 -9.98 -9.68 -9.97
C ILE A 55 -9.36 -8.30 -10.15
N LEU A 56 -9.98 -7.25 -9.60
CA LEU A 56 -9.41 -5.90 -9.60
C LEU A 56 -8.02 -5.86 -8.95
N ILE A 57 -7.87 -6.53 -7.80
CA ILE A 57 -6.58 -6.57 -7.09
C ILE A 57 -5.50 -7.21 -7.98
N ARG A 58 -5.79 -8.33 -8.66
CA ARG A 58 -4.84 -8.95 -9.59
C ARG A 58 -4.53 -8.05 -10.78
N ALA A 59 -5.55 -7.45 -11.40
CA ALA A 59 -5.38 -6.54 -12.52
C ALA A 59 -4.48 -5.34 -12.16
N TYR A 60 -4.70 -4.73 -10.99
CA TYR A 60 -3.90 -3.61 -10.50
C TYR A 60 -2.45 -4.02 -10.20
N ARG A 61 -2.24 -5.18 -9.57
CA ARG A 61 -0.90 -5.74 -9.32
C ARG A 61 -0.15 -6.02 -10.61
N SER A 62 -0.80 -6.66 -11.58
CA SER A 62 -0.26 -6.89 -12.93
C SER A 62 0.13 -5.57 -13.61
N SER A 63 -0.67 -4.52 -13.42
CA SER A 63 -0.34 -3.18 -13.90
C SER A 63 0.90 -2.58 -13.22
N LEU A 64 1.06 -2.71 -11.90
CA LEU A 64 2.28 -2.29 -11.20
C LEU A 64 3.52 -2.99 -11.78
N ILE A 65 3.46 -4.31 -11.97
CA ILE A 65 4.58 -5.07 -12.54
C ILE A 65 4.96 -4.54 -13.93
N ARG A 66 3.98 -4.20 -14.77
CA ARG A 66 4.24 -3.61 -16.09
C ARG A 66 4.86 -2.22 -15.99
N ARG A 67 4.35 -1.35 -15.10
CA ARG A 67 4.88 0.02 -14.87
C ARG A 67 6.36 0.03 -14.48
N TYR A 68 6.79 -0.91 -13.64
CA TYR A 68 8.18 -1.01 -13.15
C TYR A 68 9.00 -2.09 -13.88
N SER A 69 8.51 -2.58 -15.03
CA SER A 69 9.24 -3.52 -15.89
C SER A 69 10.44 -2.86 -16.57
N ILE A 70 11.49 -3.64 -16.88
CA ILE A 70 12.70 -3.12 -17.56
C ILE A 70 12.32 -2.33 -18.81
N SER A 71 11.44 -2.88 -19.64
CA SER A 71 11.03 -2.26 -20.90
C SER A 71 10.31 -0.93 -20.71
N ASN A 72 9.44 -0.78 -19.70
CA ASN A 72 8.79 0.51 -19.44
C ASN A 72 9.79 1.53 -18.86
N LEU A 73 10.73 1.07 -18.03
CA LEU A 73 11.73 1.95 -17.41
C LEU A 73 12.72 2.57 -18.41
N GLU A 74 12.83 2.02 -19.62
CA GLU A 74 13.61 2.65 -20.71
C GLU A 74 13.11 4.06 -21.07
N ARG A 75 11.84 4.38 -20.78
CA ARG A 75 11.25 5.71 -20.95
C ARG A 75 11.77 6.76 -19.96
N TYR A 76 12.44 6.31 -18.90
CA TYR A 76 12.91 7.12 -17.78
C TYR A 76 14.44 6.97 -17.64
N PRO A 77 15.22 7.54 -18.57
CA PRO A 77 16.68 7.34 -18.60
C PRO A 77 17.38 7.80 -17.32
N GLU A 78 16.80 8.75 -16.58
CA GLU A 78 17.29 9.20 -15.28
C GLU A 78 17.36 8.08 -14.24
N LEU A 79 16.51 7.05 -14.32
CA LEU A 79 16.51 5.91 -13.40
C LEU A 79 17.66 4.95 -13.62
N ARG A 80 18.42 5.07 -14.72
CA ARG A 80 19.55 4.18 -15.02
C ARG A 80 20.70 4.30 -14.03
N VAL A 81 20.76 5.41 -13.28
CA VAL A 81 21.77 5.60 -12.23
C VAL A 81 21.48 4.73 -11.00
N LEU A 82 20.23 4.30 -10.81
CA LEU A 82 19.85 3.44 -9.69
C LEU A 82 20.10 1.97 -10.03
N PRO A 83 20.66 1.18 -9.10
CA PRO A 83 20.75 -0.26 -9.26
C PRO A 83 19.35 -0.87 -9.45
N ARG A 84 19.24 -1.85 -10.34
CA ARG A 84 17.95 -2.54 -10.59
C ARG A 84 17.33 -3.11 -9.31
N SER A 85 18.16 -3.60 -8.38
CA SER A 85 17.74 -4.13 -7.07
C SER A 85 16.99 -3.11 -6.21
N VAL A 86 17.28 -1.81 -6.36
CA VAL A 86 16.55 -0.73 -5.67
C VAL A 86 15.14 -0.63 -6.22
N ILE A 87 14.98 -0.65 -7.54
CA ILE A 87 13.67 -0.61 -8.20
C ILE A 87 12.87 -1.87 -7.90
N ASP A 88 13.51 -3.04 -7.86
CA ASP A 88 12.85 -4.29 -7.49
C ASP A 88 12.39 -4.28 -6.02
N THR A 89 13.16 -3.64 -5.13
CA THR A 89 12.77 -3.45 -3.72
C THR A 89 11.59 -2.49 -3.61
N LEU A 90 11.56 -1.42 -4.41
CA LEU A 90 10.41 -0.52 -4.51
C LEU A 90 9.16 -1.24 -5.02
N LEU A 91 9.26 -2.00 -6.12
CA LEU A 91 8.14 -2.76 -6.66
C LEU A 91 7.64 -3.81 -5.65
N ARG A 92 8.55 -4.51 -4.96
CA ARG A 92 8.18 -5.43 -3.89
C ARG A 92 7.45 -4.72 -2.77
N TYR A 93 7.91 -3.54 -2.36
CA TYR A 93 7.21 -2.72 -1.37
C TYR A 93 5.78 -2.37 -1.81
N PHE A 94 5.59 -1.93 -3.06
CA PHE A 94 4.24 -1.70 -3.61
C PHE A 94 3.37 -2.96 -3.55
N LEU A 95 3.89 -4.11 -4.00
CA LEU A 95 3.13 -5.35 -4.13
C LEU A 95 2.88 -6.06 -2.80
N GLU A 96 3.71 -5.89 -1.79
CA GLU A 96 3.55 -6.61 -0.52
C GLU A 96 2.80 -5.77 0.52
N LEU A 97 2.91 -4.44 0.47
CA LEU A 97 2.45 -3.58 1.56
C LEU A 97 1.38 -2.59 1.15
N LEU A 98 1.41 -2.08 -0.08
CA LEU A 98 0.38 -1.16 -0.58
C LEU A 98 -0.74 -1.91 -1.31
N TYR A 99 -0.39 -2.88 -2.14
CA TYR A 99 -1.31 -3.69 -2.92
C TYR A 99 -1.00 -5.18 -2.76
N PRO A 100 -1.07 -5.74 -1.54
CA PRO A 100 -0.94 -7.18 -1.32
C PRO A 100 -2.01 -7.96 -2.10
N GLU A 101 -1.83 -9.28 -2.16
CA GLU A 101 -2.88 -10.17 -2.64
C GLU A 101 -4.17 -10.02 -1.84
N TYR A 102 -5.29 -10.48 -2.39
CA TYR A 102 -6.63 -10.28 -1.82
C TYR A 102 -6.71 -10.57 -0.31
N LYS A 103 -6.18 -11.70 0.16
CA LYS A 103 -6.16 -12.02 1.60
C LYS A 103 -5.41 -10.95 2.40
N GLY A 104 -4.21 -10.58 1.96
CA GLY A 104 -3.45 -9.48 2.55
C GLY A 104 -4.19 -8.14 2.49
N ARG A 105 -4.94 -7.88 1.41
CA ARG A 105 -5.72 -6.64 1.24
C ARG A 105 -6.85 -6.54 2.24
N VAL A 106 -7.55 -7.64 2.53
CA VAL A 106 -8.60 -7.72 3.56
C VAL A 106 -8.00 -7.50 4.95
N LEU A 107 -6.86 -8.11 5.24
CA LEU A 107 -6.14 -7.93 6.52
C LEU A 107 -5.70 -6.48 6.72
N LEU A 108 -5.13 -5.89 5.66
CA LEU A 108 -4.69 -4.51 5.64
C LEU A 108 -5.87 -3.55 5.89
N ASP A 109 -7.03 -3.81 5.30
CA ASP A 109 -8.24 -3.01 5.57
C ASP A 109 -8.75 -3.12 7.00
N GLY A 110 -8.81 -4.34 7.53
CA GLY A 110 -9.17 -4.55 8.94
C GLY A 110 -8.24 -3.79 9.88
N ALA A 111 -6.92 -3.89 9.65
CA ALA A 111 -5.93 -3.19 10.46
C ALA A 111 -6.07 -1.66 10.39
N PHE A 112 -6.21 -1.09 9.19
CA PHE A 112 -6.36 0.35 9.04
C PHE A 112 -7.71 0.88 9.54
N HIS A 113 -8.77 0.07 9.44
CA HIS A 113 -10.06 0.40 10.06
C HIS A 113 -9.93 0.49 11.58
N SER A 114 -9.26 -0.47 12.22
CA SER A 114 -8.95 -0.43 13.66
C SER A 114 -8.10 0.81 14.00
N LEU A 115 -7.09 1.13 13.18
CA LEU A 115 -6.23 2.31 13.35
C LEU A 115 -6.99 3.64 13.24
N ALA A 116 -7.94 3.76 12.30
CA ALA A 116 -8.76 4.96 12.15
C ALA A 116 -9.58 5.27 13.42
N GLY A 117 -10.02 4.24 14.15
CA GLY A 117 -10.70 4.40 15.44
C GLY A 117 -9.84 5.07 16.52
N PHE A 118 -8.52 4.81 16.54
CA PHE A 118 -7.57 5.46 17.43
C PHE A 118 -7.27 6.90 17.04
N VAL A 119 -7.29 7.18 15.73
CA VAL A 119 -7.15 8.52 15.15
C VAL A 119 -8.32 9.43 15.53
N HIS A 120 -9.56 8.92 15.45
CA HIS A 120 -10.75 9.68 15.82
C HIS A 120 -11.01 9.71 17.33
N SER A 121 -10.28 8.91 18.12
CA SER A 121 -10.37 8.87 19.59
C SER A 121 -9.02 9.15 20.26
N PRO A 122 -8.50 10.39 20.20
CA PRO A 122 -7.18 10.72 20.74
C PRO A 122 -7.05 10.39 22.23
N SER A 123 -8.13 10.46 23.00
CA SER A 123 -8.16 10.13 24.44
C SER A 123 -7.75 8.69 24.76
N LYS A 124 -8.08 7.71 23.90
CA LYS A 124 -7.65 6.30 24.06
C LYS A 124 -6.14 6.15 23.91
N VAL A 125 -5.54 6.96 23.03
CA VAL A 125 -4.11 6.99 22.74
C VAL A 125 -3.35 7.83 23.78
N PHE A 126 -3.89 8.98 24.18
CA PHE A 126 -3.33 9.81 25.23
C PHE A 126 -3.40 9.15 26.61
N GLY A 127 -4.34 8.25 26.88
CA GLY A 127 -4.32 7.40 28.09
C GLY A 127 -3.11 6.44 28.16
N LEU A 128 -2.64 5.94 27.01
CA LEU A 128 -1.40 5.15 26.91
C LEU A 128 -0.16 6.00 27.14
N ILE A 129 -0.18 7.24 26.63
CA ILE A 129 0.95 8.17 26.69
C ILE A 129 1.04 8.87 28.06
N GLY A 130 -0.08 9.30 28.64
CA GLY A 130 -0.14 9.89 29.98
C GLY A 130 0.29 8.91 31.07
N SER A 131 0.05 7.60 30.87
CA SER A 131 0.60 6.53 31.71
C SER A 131 2.07 6.19 31.41
N LEU A 132 2.80 6.95 30.56
CA LEU A 132 4.24 6.80 30.32
C LEU A 132 5.13 7.62 31.29
N GLY A 133 4.58 8.51 32.14
CA GLY A 133 5.41 9.36 32.99
C GLY A 133 6.48 10.11 32.17
N ALA A 134 7.70 10.26 32.70
CA ALA A 134 8.81 11.02 32.10
C ALA A 134 9.10 10.72 30.61
N ALA A 135 8.72 9.56 30.06
CA ALA A 135 8.88 9.27 28.64
C ALA A 135 7.99 10.16 27.74
N ALA A 136 6.80 10.56 28.21
CA ALA A 136 5.91 11.48 27.47
C ALA A 136 6.51 12.89 27.31
N PHE A 137 7.39 13.31 28.23
CA PHE A 137 8.05 14.62 28.19
C PHE A 137 9.06 14.74 27.03
N GLY A 138 9.76 13.65 26.71
CA GLY A 138 10.67 13.59 25.55
C GLY A 138 9.95 13.61 24.19
N PHE A 139 8.67 13.26 24.18
CA PHE A 139 7.88 13.21 22.95
C PHE A 139 7.02 14.44 22.70
N GLY A 140 6.75 15.32 23.68
CA GLY A 140 5.68 16.34 23.61
C GLY A 140 5.58 17.19 22.33
N ARG A 141 6.69 17.73 21.81
CA ARG A 141 6.69 18.53 20.55
C ARG A 141 6.77 17.67 19.29
N HIS A 142 7.40 16.48 19.37
CA HIS A 142 7.59 15.58 18.23
C HIS A 142 6.45 14.57 18.06
N LEU A 143 5.61 14.38 19.07
CA LEU A 143 4.40 13.56 19.07
C LEU A 143 3.41 14.08 18.05
N GLY A 144 3.12 15.39 18.07
CA GLY A 144 2.20 16.00 17.11
C GLY A 144 2.66 15.82 15.66
N ALA A 145 3.97 15.98 15.40
CA ALA A 145 4.55 15.76 14.09
C ALA A 145 4.54 14.26 13.69
N ALA A 146 4.97 13.36 14.58
CA ALA A 146 4.96 11.91 14.35
C ALA A 146 3.56 11.36 14.12
N PHE A 147 2.56 11.83 14.86
CA PHE A 147 1.15 11.53 14.61
C PHE A 147 0.74 12.10 13.25
N LYS A 148 0.91 13.40 12.99
CA LYS A 148 0.54 14.02 11.70
C LYS A 148 1.15 13.30 10.48
N THR A 149 2.34 12.73 10.64
CA THR A 149 3.04 11.94 9.62
C THR A 149 2.53 10.49 9.53
N GLY A 150 2.29 9.79 10.65
CA GLY A 150 1.61 8.49 10.62
C GLY A 150 0.17 8.58 10.06
N PHE A 151 -0.48 9.73 10.26
CA PHE A 151 -1.73 10.11 9.62
C PHE A 151 -1.59 10.31 8.10
N ALA A 152 -0.43 10.71 7.59
CA ALA A 152 -0.22 10.78 6.14
C ALA A 152 -0.29 9.38 5.53
N ALA A 153 0.34 8.37 6.16
CA ALA A 153 0.23 6.98 5.71
C ALA A 153 -1.20 6.44 5.78
N LEU A 154 -1.94 6.76 6.85
CA LEU A 154 -3.36 6.45 6.95
C LEU A 154 -4.19 7.19 5.88
N ASN A 155 -3.87 8.45 5.57
CA ASN A 155 -4.55 9.21 4.53
C ASN A 155 -4.30 8.62 3.14
N SER A 156 -3.08 8.16 2.85
CA SER A 156 -2.76 7.43 1.62
C SER A 156 -3.54 6.13 1.50
N TYR A 157 -3.78 5.46 2.62
CA TYR A 157 -4.63 4.27 2.64
C TYR A 157 -6.12 4.59 2.38
N LEU A 158 -6.68 5.61 3.04
CA LEU A 158 -8.07 6.02 2.86
C LEU A 158 -8.35 6.50 1.42
N THR A 159 -7.40 7.20 0.82
CA THR A 159 -7.49 7.65 -0.57
C THR A 159 -7.30 6.49 -1.55
N ALA A 160 -6.43 5.53 -1.26
CA ALA A 160 -6.36 4.26 -2.00
C ALA A 160 -7.70 3.52 -1.98
N ARG A 161 -8.38 3.46 -0.83
CA ARG A 161 -9.71 2.83 -0.72
C ARG A 161 -10.76 3.54 -1.57
N HIS A 162 -10.76 4.87 -1.59
CA HIS A 162 -11.65 5.63 -2.45
C HIS A 162 -11.37 5.34 -3.94
N PHE A 163 -10.10 5.39 -4.33
CA PHE A 163 -9.66 5.11 -5.69
C PHE A 163 -10.01 3.67 -6.14
N GLU A 164 -9.81 2.67 -5.27
CA GLU A 164 -10.22 1.28 -5.47
C GLU A 164 -11.73 1.13 -5.65
N THR A 165 -12.53 1.88 -4.87
CA THR A 165 -13.99 1.84 -5.00
C THR A 165 -14.41 2.26 -6.40
N LEU A 166 -13.88 3.41 -6.87
CA LEU A 166 -14.18 3.92 -8.21
C LEU A 166 -13.74 2.93 -9.30
N MET A 167 -12.51 2.41 -9.19
CA MET A 167 -12.03 1.37 -10.11
C MET A 167 -12.93 0.15 -10.11
N PHE A 168 -13.40 -0.28 -8.94
CA PHE A 168 -14.20 -1.49 -8.81
C PHE A 168 -15.58 -1.35 -9.44
N GLU A 169 -16.20 -0.17 -9.33
CA GLU A 169 -17.45 0.12 -10.05
C GLU A 169 -17.29 -0.06 -11.56
N PHE A 170 -16.22 0.50 -12.14
CA PHE A 170 -15.95 0.36 -13.57
C PHE A 170 -15.49 -1.04 -13.97
N THR A 171 -14.81 -1.75 -13.08
CA THR A 171 -14.41 -3.15 -13.27
C THR A 171 -15.64 -4.04 -13.43
N LYS A 172 -16.69 -3.81 -12.64
CA LYS A 172 -17.93 -4.59 -12.75
C LYS A 172 -18.64 -4.40 -14.07
N ASP A 173 -18.57 -3.21 -14.66
CA ASP A 173 -19.15 -2.97 -15.99
C ASP A 173 -18.39 -3.76 -17.08
N GLU A 174 -17.06 -3.81 -17.00
CA GLU A 174 -16.24 -4.59 -17.94
C GLU A 174 -16.49 -6.10 -17.78
N LEU A 175 -16.58 -6.61 -16.55
CA LEU A 175 -16.90 -8.01 -16.26
C LEU A 175 -18.29 -8.40 -16.78
N ARG A 176 -19.31 -7.56 -16.57
CA ARG A 176 -20.66 -7.78 -17.14
C ARG A 176 -20.67 -7.80 -18.67
N SER A 177 -19.71 -7.11 -19.29
CA SER A 177 -19.54 -7.09 -20.74
C SER A 177 -18.73 -8.28 -21.26
N GLY A 178 -18.28 -9.19 -20.38
CA GLY A 178 -17.47 -10.35 -20.74
C GLY A 178 -15.99 -10.03 -20.97
N ASN A 179 -15.53 -8.85 -20.59
CA ASN A 179 -14.13 -8.45 -20.73
C ASN A 179 -13.32 -8.85 -19.49
N ASP A 180 -12.04 -9.16 -19.69
CA ASP A 180 -11.11 -9.51 -18.61
C ASP A 180 -10.34 -8.26 -18.12
N PRO A 181 -10.56 -7.79 -16.88
CA PRO A 181 -9.84 -6.65 -16.31
C PRO A 181 -8.32 -6.84 -16.21
N GLU A 182 -7.80 -8.07 -16.26
CA GLU A 182 -6.36 -8.32 -16.25
C GLU A 182 -5.69 -8.03 -17.60
N ASP A 183 -6.47 -7.98 -18.69
CA ASP A 183 -6.03 -7.49 -20.00
C ASP A 183 -5.63 -6.00 -19.87
N PRO A 184 -4.39 -5.61 -20.27
CA PRO A 184 -3.93 -4.23 -20.20
C PRO A 184 -4.85 -3.21 -20.88
N ILE A 185 -5.49 -3.55 -22.00
CA ILE A 185 -6.37 -2.65 -22.75
C ILE A 185 -7.67 -2.43 -21.98
N VAL A 186 -8.22 -3.50 -21.39
CA VAL A 186 -9.42 -3.42 -20.55
C VAL A 186 -9.12 -2.62 -19.28
N PHE A 187 -7.97 -2.87 -18.66
CA PHE A 187 -7.54 -2.14 -17.47
C PHE A 187 -7.35 -0.65 -17.75
N ASP A 188 -6.78 -0.29 -18.91
CA ASP A 188 -6.67 1.11 -19.33
C ASP A 188 -8.05 1.78 -19.47
N ARG A 189 -9.06 1.05 -19.97
CA ARG A 189 -10.44 1.58 -20.02
C ARG A 189 -10.97 1.85 -18.62
N ILE A 190 -10.83 0.91 -17.69
CA ILE A 190 -11.22 1.06 -16.29
C ILE A 190 -10.57 2.31 -15.68
N LEU A 191 -9.25 2.46 -15.85
CA LEU A 191 -8.51 3.62 -15.34
C LEU A 191 -8.96 4.94 -15.98
N SER A 192 -9.18 4.95 -17.29
CA SER A 192 -9.52 6.18 -18.02
C SER A 192 -10.87 6.77 -17.60
N ARG A 193 -11.74 5.96 -16.98
CA ARG A 193 -13.04 6.39 -16.44
C ARG A 193 -12.92 7.07 -15.07
N ILE A 194 -11.78 6.93 -14.38
CA ILE A 194 -11.57 7.58 -13.10
C ILE A 194 -11.41 9.10 -13.31
N PRO A 195 -12.11 9.94 -12.53
CA PRO A 195 -11.91 11.38 -12.62
C PRO A 195 -10.43 11.74 -12.36
N LYS A 196 -9.84 12.54 -13.26
CA LYS A 196 -8.43 12.93 -13.17
C LYS A 196 -8.05 13.49 -11.79
N LYS A 197 -8.94 14.27 -11.18
CA LYS A 197 -8.73 14.82 -9.83
C LYS A 197 -8.49 13.72 -8.78
N GLU A 198 -9.23 12.62 -8.84
CA GLU A 198 -9.09 11.51 -7.89
C GLU A 198 -7.79 10.72 -8.14
N ALA A 199 -7.43 10.51 -9.41
CA ALA A 199 -6.15 9.90 -9.77
C ALA A 199 -4.94 10.75 -9.35
N ASP A 200 -5.00 12.07 -9.59
CA ASP A 200 -3.97 13.02 -9.16
C ASP A 200 -3.85 13.06 -7.63
N GLN A 201 -4.97 13.00 -6.90
CA GLN A 201 -4.96 12.98 -5.44
C GLN A 201 -4.33 11.69 -4.91
N PHE A 202 -4.76 10.53 -5.41
CA PHE A 202 -4.19 9.24 -5.05
C PHE A 202 -2.67 9.18 -5.31
N ARG A 203 -2.21 9.67 -6.46
CA ARG A 203 -0.78 9.77 -6.79
C ARG A 203 -0.02 10.62 -5.76
N LYS A 204 -0.52 11.82 -5.47
CA LYS A 204 0.10 12.73 -4.49
C LYS A 204 0.19 12.10 -3.11
N ASP A 205 -0.84 11.37 -2.69
CA ASP A 205 -0.83 10.69 -1.40
C ASP A 205 0.16 9.51 -1.36
N ILE A 206 0.36 8.79 -2.47
CA ILE A 206 1.44 7.79 -2.58
C ILE A 206 2.80 8.48 -2.44
N VAL A 207 3.06 9.56 -3.19
CA VAL A 207 4.35 10.27 -3.15
C VAL A 207 4.63 10.77 -1.74
N LYS A 208 3.63 11.38 -1.08
CA LYS A 208 3.74 11.87 0.30
C LYS A 208 4.01 10.76 1.32
N LEU A 209 3.47 9.55 1.09
CA LEU A 209 3.81 8.39 1.89
C LEU A 209 5.31 8.06 1.73
N PHE A 210 5.82 7.98 0.51
CA PHE A 210 7.24 7.69 0.30
C PHE A 210 8.16 8.81 0.80
N GLU A 211 7.77 10.09 0.68
CA GLU A 211 8.48 11.22 1.31
C GLU A 211 8.57 11.08 2.84
N THR A 212 7.49 10.59 3.44
CA THR A 212 7.46 10.30 4.88
C THR A 212 8.43 9.18 5.24
N LEU A 213 8.44 8.11 4.45
CA LEU A 213 9.28 6.94 4.67
C LEU A 213 10.76 7.20 4.38
N SER A 214 11.08 8.15 3.50
CA SER A 214 12.48 8.53 3.21
C SER A 214 13.11 9.37 4.34
N ASN A 215 12.30 10.00 5.19
CA ASN A 215 12.80 10.74 6.36
C ASN A 215 13.20 9.77 7.49
N ARG A 216 14.45 9.30 7.46
CA ARG A 216 15.00 8.32 8.40
C ARG A 216 14.85 8.71 9.88
N GLU A 217 15.14 9.96 10.22
CA GLU A 217 15.06 10.42 11.61
C GLU A 217 13.61 10.36 12.13
N LEU A 218 12.67 10.83 11.31
CA LEU A 218 11.25 10.81 11.63
C LEU A 218 10.71 9.38 11.69
N LEU A 219 11.05 8.54 10.71
CA LEU A 219 10.63 7.15 10.65
C LEU A 219 11.10 6.37 11.89
N ASN A 220 12.37 6.50 12.28
CA ASN A 220 12.92 5.84 13.47
C ASN A 220 12.18 6.23 14.75
N LYS A 221 11.82 7.51 14.89
CA LYS A 221 11.03 7.99 16.04
C LYS A 221 9.62 7.41 16.03
N ILE A 222 8.97 7.33 14.86
CA ILE A 222 7.63 6.73 14.71
C ILE A 222 7.69 5.23 15.05
N VAL A 223 8.66 4.49 14.50
CA VAL A 223 8.85 3.06 14.76
C VAL A 223 9.05 2.78 16.25
N LEU A 224 9.91 3.56 16.94
CA LEU A 224 10.15 3.42 18.38
C LEU A 224 8.88 3.68 19.20
N MET A 225 8.11 4.71 18.84
CA MET A 225 6.85 5.04 19.49
C MET A 225 5.83 3.93 19.31
N MET A 226 5.66 3.43 18.08
CA MET A 226 4.75 2.33 17.75
C MET A 226 5.11 1.05 18.52
N LYS A 227 6.39 0.67 18.59
CA LYS A 227 6.87 -0.46 19.41
C LYS A 227 6.50 -0.31 20.88
N THR A 228 6.65 0.91 21.42
CA THR A 228 6.30 1.22 22.82
C THR A 228 4.79 1.09 23.06
N ILE A 229 3.98 1.55 22.12
CA ILE A 229 2.51 1.45 22.18
C ILE A 229 2.09 -0.02 22.15
N VAL A 230 2.58 -0.81 21.19
CA VAL A 230 2.28 -2.24 21.05
C VAL A 230 2.58 -3.00 22.34
N SER A 231 3.80 -2.85 22.89
CA SER A 231 4.22 -3.54 24.13
C SER A 231 3.34 -3.20 25.33
N LYS A 232 2.76 -2.00 25.36
CA LYS A 232 1.82 -1.58 26.41
C LYS A 232 0.42 -2.13 26.20
N MET A 233 -0.06 -2.17 24.96
CA MET A 233 -1.38 -2.70 24.63
C MET A 233 -1.45 -4.20 24.98
N GLU A 234 -0.39 -4.96 24.65
CA GLU A 234 -0.25 -6.38 25.00
C GLU A 234 -0.37 -6.66 26.51
N LYS A 235 0.10 -5.73 27.35
CA LYS A 235 0.03 -5.85 28.82
C LYS A 235 -1.35 -5.48 29.39
N LYS A 236 -2.29 -5.03 28.55
CA LYS A 236 -3.62 -4.56 28.95
C LYS A 236 -4.74 -5.21 28.12
N PRO A 237 -4.86 -6.56 28.11
CA PRO A 237 -5.86 -7.28 27.31
C PRO A 237 -7.32 -7.03 27.72
N LYS A 238 -7.55 -6.41 28.89
CA LYS A 238 -8.90 -5.97 29.32
C LYS A 238 -9.36 -4.67 28.66
N ILE A 239 -8.44 -3.94 28.02
CA ILE A 239 -8.69 -2.61 27.42
C ILE A 239 -8.53 -2.67 25.90
N TYR A 240 -7.52 -3.40 25.42
CA TYR A 240 -7.23 -3.54 23.99
C TYR A 240 -7.53 -4.97 23.58
N THR A 241 -8.24 -5.11 22.47
CA THR A 241 -8.50 -6.43 21.89
C THR A 241 -7.25 -6.95 21.17
N SER A 242 -7.26 -8.23 20.80
CA SER A 242 -6.17 -8.77 19.98
C SER A 242 -6.11 -8.06 18.63
N GLU A 243 -7.26 -7.74 18.05
CA GLU A 243 -7.37 -7.03 16.76
C GLU A 243 -6.80 -5.62 16.82
N ASP A 244 -6.98 -4.91 17.94
CA ASP A 244 -6.38 -3.59 18.16
C ASP A 244 -4.85 -3.66 18.14
N VAL A 245 -4.27 -4.66 18.84
CA VAL A 245 -2.83 -4.87 18.91
C VAL A 245 -2.27 -5.25 17.54
N GLU A 246 -2.94 -6.15 16.83
CA GLU A 246 -2.53 -6.60 15.49
C GLU A 246 -2.60 -5.48 14.45
N GLY A 247 -3.62 -4.62 14.50
CA GLY A 247 -3.70 -3.48 13.58
C GLY A 247 -2.51 -2.52 13.70
N ILE A 248 -2.08 -2.25 14.94
CA ILE A 248 -0.91 -1.42 15.24
C ILE A 248 0.39 -2.15 14.84
N ARG A 249 0.50 -3.46 15.08
CA ARG A 249 1.65 -4.27 14.65
C ARG A 249 1.81 -4.28 13.13
N LEU A 250 0.71 -4.36 12.38
CA LEU A 250 0.76 -4.30 10.92
C LEU A 250 1.24 -2.93 10.44
N GLY A 251 0.73 -1.84 11.02
CA GLY A 251 1.22 -0.48 10.74
C GLY A 251 2.72 -0.31 11.05
N LEU A 252 3.18 -0.90 12.16
CA LEU A 252 4.61 -0.94 12.52
C LEU A 252 5.43 -1.71 11.47
N LEU A 253 4.96 -2.87 11.01
CA LEU A 253 5.64 -3.67 9.98
C LEU A 253 5.80 -2.88 8.68
N ILE A 254 4.75 -2.18 8.22
CA ILE A 254 4.81 -1.33 7.02
C ILE A 254 5.90 -0.26 7.15
N LEU A 255 5.95 0.42 8.30
CA LEU A 255 6.95 1.44 8.57
C LEU A 255 8.38 0.86 8.61
N GLN A 256 8.58 -0.30 9.22
CA GLN A 256 9.88 -0.98 9.25
C GLN A 256 10.33 -1.44 7.86
N LYS A 257 9.41 -1.90 7.01
CA LYS A 257 9.73 -2.21 5.61
C LYS A 257 10.03 -0.97 4.77
N GLY A 258 9.45 0.18 5.13
CA GLY A 258 9.82 1.46 4.52
C GLY A 258 11.26 1.85 4.85
N GLU A 259 11.75 1.52 6.05
CA GLU A 259 13.16 1.71 6.43
C GLU A 259 14.09 0.88 5.53
N GLU A 260 13.75 -0.39 5.31
CA GLU A 260 14.51 -1.29 4.42
C GLU A 260 14.59 -0.74 2.98
N LEU A 261 13.51 -0.13 2.47
CA LEU A 261 13.47 0.42 1.11
C LEU A 261 14.48 1.55 0.90
N PHE A 262 14.63 2.43 1.88
CA PHE A 262 15.51 3.61 1.78
C PHE A 262 16.88 3.39 2.42
N GLN A 263 17.14 2.20 2.97
CA GLN A 263 18.42 1.88 3.59
C GLN A 263 19.55 1.89 2.55
N GLY A 264 20.61 2.64 2.84
CA GLY A 264 21.80 2.70 1.98
C GLY A 264 21.69 3.63 0.77
N LEU A 265 20.53 4.25 0.53
CA LEU A 265 20.37 5.29 -0.50
C LEU A 265 20.89 6.65 -0.02
N SER A 266 21.45 7.43 -0.93
CA SER A 266 21.78 8.84 -0.72
C SER A 266 20.53 9.72 -0.87
N ASP A 267 20.57 10.96 -0.35
CA ASP A 267 19.43 11.89 -0.44
C ASP A 267 19.02 12.16 -1.89
N SER A 268 19.99 12.26 -2.80
CA SER A 268 19.72 12.42 -4.24
C SER A 268 19.08 11.18 -4.88
N GLU A 269 19.44 9.97 -4.44
CA GLU A 269 18.80 8.74 -4.92
C GLU A 269 17.37 8.63 -4.40
N MET A 270 17.13 9.04 -3.14
CA MET A 270 15.79 9.08 -2.56
C MET A 270 14.91 10.09 -3.30
N GLU A 271 15.39 11.31 -3.56
CA GLU A 271 14.68 12.33 -4.33
C GLU A 271 14.38 11.87 -5.76
N LEU A 272 15.34 11.20 -6.40
CA LEU A 272 15.15 10.62 -7.73
C LEU A 272 14.05 9.56 -7.73
N ILE A 273 14.00 8.67 -6.74
CA ILE A 273 12.93 7.67 -6.60
C ILE A 273 11.57 8.36 -6.46
N LEU A 274 11.46 9.35 -5.56
CA LEU A 274 10.20 10.06 -5.31
C LEU A 274 9.67 10.75 -6.57
N THR A 275 10.55 11.48 -7.27
CA THR A 275 10.22 12.17 -8.51
C THR A 275 9.83 11.18 -9.61
N SER A 276 10.50 10.03 -9.65
CA SER A 276 10.23 8.98 -10.63
C SER A 276 8.90 8.26 -10.38
N ILE A 277 8.53 8.02 -9.12
CA ILE A 277 7.20 7.49 -8.77
C ILE A 277 6.12 8.45 -9.29
N ASP A 278 6.21 9.75 -8.96
CA ASP A 278 5.24 10.74 -9.44
C ASP A 278 5.14 10.74 -10.97
N ARG A 279 6.29 10.71 -11.65
CA ARG A 279 6.34 10.72 -13.12
C ARG A 279 5.76 9.44 -13.73
N ILE A 280 6.16 8.27 -13.26
CA ILE A 280 5.68 6.96 -13.77
C ILE A 280 4.17 6.84 -13.59
N GLU A 281 3.66 7.18 -12.40
CA GLU A 281 2.23 7.07 -12.09
C GLU A 281 1.39 8.10 -12.89
N SER A 282 1.91 9.31 -13.06
CA SER A 282 1.28 10.35 -13.89
C SER A 282 1.23 9.94 -15.37
N ASP A 283 2.37 9.53 -15.94
CA ASP A 283 2.46 9.10 -17.33
C ASP A 283 1.55 7.90 -17.61
N PHE A 284 1.51 6.94 -16.70
CA PHE A 284 0.66 5.76 -16.84
C PHE A 284 -0.83 6.13 -16.93
N PHE A 285 -1.30 7.03 -16.07
CA PHE A 285 -2.68 7.50 -16.08
C PHE A 285 -2.99 8.35 -17.33
N GLU A 286 -2.11 9.28 -17.70
CA GLU A 286 -2.26 10.10 -18.91
C GLU A 286 -2.26 9.25 -20.19
N ASP A 287 -1.43 8.22 -20.23
CA ASP A 287 -1.38 7.28 -21.34
C ASP A 287 -2.69 6.49 -21.48
N ALA A 288 -3.27 6.03 -20.36
CA ALA A 288 -4.59 5.38 -20.35
C ALA A 288 -5.70 6.32 -20.84
N LEU A 289 -5.67 7.60 -20.44
CA LEU A 289 -6.59 8.62 -20.97
C LEU A 289 -6.41 8.84 -22.48
N LYS A 290 -5.18 8.97 -22.97
CA LYS A 290 -4.89 9.22 -24.39
C LYS A 290 -5.31 8.05 -25.28
N ARG A 291 -5.09 6.81 -24.83
CA ARG A 291 -5.50 5.61 -25.58
C ARG A 291 -7.02 5.50 -25.71
N ASN A 292 -7.77 5.94 -24.70
CA ASN A 292 -9.23 5.81 -24.67
C ASN A 292 -10.01 7.07 -25.10
N LYS A 293 -9.37 8.25 -25.17
CA LYS A 293 -9.94 9.45 -25.80
C LYS A 293 -9.93 9.43 -27.34
N ARG A 294 -9.39 8.37 -27.95
CA ARG A 294 -9.36 8.18 -29.41
C ARG A 294 -10.55 7.37 -29.95
N VAL A 295 -11.68 7.34 -29.22
CA VAL A 295 -12.95 6.77 -29.66
C VAL A 295 -14.00 7.87 -29.73
#